data_AF-A0A510Y333-F1
#
_entry.id   AF-A0A510Y333-F1
#
_cell.length_a   1.000
_cell.length_b   1.000
_cell.length_c   1.000
_cell.angle_alpha   90.00
_cell.angle_beta   90.00
_cell.angle_gamma   90.00
#
_symmetry.space_group_name_H-M   'P 1'
#
loop_
_entity.id
_entity.type
_entity.pdbx_description
1 polymer ?
#
loop_
_entity_poly.entity_id
_entity_poly.type
_entity_poly.pdbx_seq_one_letter_code
_entity_poly.pdbx_strand_id
1 'polypeptide(L)'
;MFTKYVLVCVQIIALLLLINGNPAVAVASNLLIIVHFIYHLRRFKAVMLLVVFMSTYYMNFAYVYYGGYKTTYYDDYFYPMYYVKTLLIMSLFLLVLYLFTRRPEAPVYIADRLERKSNWALYLVSLAAITVIIMLGKSGENILESGGYGMNSTATFGSLAISEYVVLFIILGYYYSRSIQYASVLLLGLSFLYIAKMVLFGGRIEALQVGMLLFILFWEKRLSLMTMLAGGGVIYYVFMVFGRIRADISFYLQNPENINFGLTSYSEGSYMPSNAGEVLYNSTLFSGLLQDGLLGAGDRMAAAAAFVMRIFLPTGRIPFEQAELSNYLSDISPAGGGGFIASYFFYFFGFAGVAVIAMVIAVLLNKLARASHPLFIFTGIIILTTFPRWLAYDPITMFKMSFYMLITAVLYAVVHALMAERPGRPAQQRPFLRLSLVNSREVRAHAPKSSARRPVSPAGARLVKGSLQDSRRKRASG
;
A
#
# COMPACT_ATOMS: atom_id res chain seq x y z
N MET A 1 5.14 2.83 -25.69
CA MET A 1 4.04 3.83 -25.73
C MET A 1 2.88 3.28 -26.55
N PHE A 2 3.13 2.78 -27.77
CA PHE A 2 2.16 2.09 -28.62
C PHE A 2 1.28 1.05 -27.91
N THR A 3 1.86 0.08 -27.20
CA THR A 3 1.12 -0.97 -26.46
C THR A 3 0.11 -0.40 -25.44
N LYS A 4 0.42 0.75 -24.82
CA LYS A 4 -0.49 1.40 -23.87
C LYS A 4 -1.76 1.90 -24.57
N TYR A 5 -1.61 2.54 -25.73
CA TYR A 5 -2.74 3.05 -26.50
C TYR A 5 -3.58 1.93 -27.12
N VAL A 6 -2.95 0.86 -27.61
CA VAL A 6 -3.67 -0.31 -28.10
C VAL A 6 -4.55 -0.90 -27.00
N LEU A 7 -4.02 -1.09 -25.79
CA LEU A 7 -4.82 -1.60 -24.66
C LEU A 7 -5.94 -0.66 -24.23
N VAL A 8 -5.73 0.66 -24.33
CA VAL A 8 -6.79 1.65 -24.09
C VAL A 8 -7.92 1.49 -25.13
N CYS A 9 -7.60 1.35 -26.41
CA CYS A 9 -8.60 1.11 -27.44
C CYS A 9 -9.36 -0.20 -27.22
N VAL A 10 -8.66 -1.28 -26.87
CA VAL A 10 -9.26 -2.57 -26.53
C VAL A 10 -10.24 -2.42 -25.36
N GLN A 11 -9.87 -1.67 -24.32
CA GLN A 11 -10.74 -1.43 -23.17
C GLN A 11 -11.96 -0.59 -23.53
N ILE A 12 -11.81 0.43 -24.37
CA ILE A 12 -12.94 1.23 -24.85
C ILE A 12 -13.93 0.34 -25.61
N ILE A 13 -13.43 -0.52 -26.49
CA ILE A 13 -14.27 -1.50 -27.20
C ILE A 13 -14.94 -2.45 -26.21
N ALA A 14 -14.21 -2.97 -25.23
CA ALA A 14 -14.76 -3.87 -24.21
C ALA A 14 -15.84 -3.20 -23.35
N LEU A 15 -15.70 -1.90 -23.05
CA LEU A 15 -16.70 -1.10 -22.36
C LEU A 15 -17.97 -0.91 -23.22
N LEU A 16 -17.83 -0.69 -24.53
CA LEU A 16 -18.97 -0.64 -25.44
C LEU A 16 -19.69 -2.00 -25.52
N LEU A 17 -18.94 -3.10 -25.52
CA LEU A 17 -19.50 -4.46 -25.50
C LEU A 17 -20.16 -4.81 -24.16
N LEU A 18 -19.64 -4.30 -23.03
CA LEU A 18 -20.27 -4.43 -21.72
C LEU A 18 -21.66 -3.81 -21.70
N ILE A 19 -21.80 -2.61 -22.30
CA ILE A 19 -23.09 -1.93 -22.44
C ILE A 19 -24.07 -2.76 -23.30
N ASN A 20 -23.55 -3.50 -24.28
CA ASN A 20 -24.32 -4.43 -25.12
C ASN A 20 -24.52 -5.82 -24.48
N GLY A 21 -24.25 -5.98 -23.19
CA GLY A 21 -24.56 -7.21 -22.44
C GLY A 21 -23.49 -8.30 -22.46
N ASN A 22 -22.23 -7.98 -22.80
CA ASN A 22 -21.12 -8.95 -22.77
C ASN A 22 -20.08 -8.62 -21.65
N PRO A 23 -20.38 -8.96 -20.38
CA PRO A 23 -19.51 -8.62 -19.25
C PRO A 23 -18.19 -9.39 -19.23
N ALA A 24 -18.16 -10.61 -19.77
CA ALA A 24 -16.96 -11.43 -19.85
C ALA A 24 -15.82 -10.71 -20.57
N VAL A 25 -16.09 -10.08 -21.73
CA VAL A 25 -15.06 -9.36 -22.49
C VAL A 25 -14.47 -8.19 -21.68
N ALA A 26 -15.30 -7.46 -20.93
CA ALA A 26 -14.83 -6.40 -20.05
C ALA A 26 -13.94 -6.92 -18.92
N VAL A 27 -14.29 -8.05 -18.29
CA VAL A 27 -13.43 -8.69 -17.29
C VAL A 27 -12.07 -9.06 -17.87
N ALA A 28 -12.04 -9.76 -19.01
CA ALA A 28 -10.78 -10.13 -19.67
C ALA A 28 -9.93 -8.90 -19.99
N SER A 29 -10.54 -7.83 -20.54
CA SER A 29 -9.83 -6.59 -20.86
C SER A 29 -9.24 -5.90 -19.62
N ASN A 30 -9.98 -5.86 -18.50
CA ASN A 30 -9.50 -5.32 -17.23
C ASN A 30 -8.29 -6.10 -16.72
N LEU A 31 -8.35 -7.43 -16.75
CA LEU A 31 -7.24 -8.29 -16.31
C LEU A 31 -6.00 -8.07 -17.18
N LEU A 32 -6.16 -7.95 -18.50
CA LEU A 32 -5.07 -7.63 -19.42
C LEU A 32 -4.46 -6.25 -19.13
N ILE A 33 -5.29 -5.22 -18.88
CA ILE A 33 -4.81 -3.90 -18.46
C ILE A 33 -4.03 -4.01 -17.15
N ILE A 34 -4.53 -4.73 -16.16
CA ILE A 34 -3.88 -4.90 -14.85
C ILE A 34 -2.50 -5.55 -15.02
N VAL A 35 -2.40 -6.65 -15.78
CA VAL A 35 -1.11 -7.32 -16.04
C VAL A 35 -0.12 -6.35 -16.69
N HIS A 36 -0.55 -5.63 -17.73
CA HIS A 36 0.31 -4.65 -18.37
C HIS A 36 0.62 -3.46 -17.44
N PHE A 37 -0.30 -3.04 -16.56
CA PHE A 37 -0.10 -1.95 -15.62
C PHE A 37 0.91 -2.31 -14.52
N ILE A 38 0.87 -3.54 -14.01
CA ILE A 38 1.90 -4.10 -13.12
C ILE A 38 3.27 -4.03 -13.80
N TYR A 39 3.36 -4.50 -15.05
CA TYR A 39 4.61 -4.41 -15.83
C TYR A 39 5.06 -2.96 -16.06
N HIS A 40 4.11 -2.06 -16.35
CA HIS A 40 4.35 -0.63 -16.55
C HIS A 40 4.94 0.03 -15.31
N LEU A 41 4.52 -0.41 -14.13
CA LEU A 41 4.92 0.13 -12.82
C LEU A 41 6.03 -0.64 -12.11
N ARG A 42 6.61 -1.68 -12.72
CA ARG A 42 7.66 -2.53 -12.08
C ARG A 42 8.89 -1.78 -11.57
N ARG A 43 9.10 -0.53 -12.00
CA ARG A 43 10.19 0.37 -11.54
C ARG A 43 9.79 1.20 -10.31
N PHE A 44 8.54 1.20 -9.89
CA PHE A 44 8.05 1.87 -8.68
C PHE A 44 7.23 0.85 -7.87
N LYS A 45 7.94 0.03 -7.09
CA LYS A 45 7.41 -1.21 -6.50
C LYS A 45 6.26 -0.95 -5.53
N ALA A 46 6.31 0.13 -4.75
CA ALA A 46 5.22 0.50 -3.85
C ALA A 46 3.88 0.74 -4.60
N VAL A 47 3.92 1.43 -5.76
CA VAL A 47 2.73 1.66 -6.59
C VAL A 47 2.33 0.41 -7.37
N MET A 48 3.30 -0.39 -7.79
CA MET A 48 3.01 -1.69 -8.40
C MET A 48 2.24 -2.60 -7.43
N LEU A 49 2.59 -2.62 -6.14
CA LEU A 49 1.87 -3.38 -5.11
C LEU A 49 0.42 -2.93 -4.94
N LEU A 50 0.12 -1.63 -5.08
CA LEU A 50 -1.25 -1.13 -5.14
C LEU A 50 -2.03 -1.80 -6.29
N VAL A 51 -1.43 -1.92 -7.48
CA VAL A 51 -2.09 -2.54 -8.64
C VAL A 51 -2.22 -4.06 -8.49
N VAL A 52 -1.22 -4.72 -7.87
CA VAL A 52 -1.30 -6.14 -7.52
C VAL A 52 -2.42 -6.39 -6.50
N PHE A 53 -2.56 -5.52 -5.49
CA PHE A 53 -3.66 -5.63 -4.54
C PHE A 53 -5.00 -5.36 -5.22
N MET A 54 -5.09 -4.34 -6.07
CA MET A 54 -6.30 -4.07 -6.85
C MET A 54 -6.71 -5.27 -7.71
N SER A 55 -5.75 -6.04 -8.26
CA SER A 55 -6.07 -7.20 -9.10
C SER A 55 -6.86 -8.28 -8.38
N THR A 56 -6.64 -8.48 -7.07
CA THR A 56 -7.38 -9.50 -6.29
C THR A 56 -8.89 -9.22 -6.27
N TYR A 57 -9.28 -7.94 -6.33
CA TYR A 57 -10.68 -7.53 -6.41
C TYR A 57 -11.24 -7.70 -7.82
N TYR A 58 -10.48 -7.38 -8.87
CA TYR A 58 -10.93 -7.62 -10.25
C TYR A 58 -11.10 -9.10 -10.58
N MET A 59 -10.31 -9.98 -9.95
CA MET A 59 -10.47 -11.43 -10.07
C MET A 59 -11.85 -11.92 -9.58
N ASN A 60 -12.51 -11.22 -8.66
CA ASN A 60 -13.84 -11.60 -8.20
C ASN A 60 -14.90 -11.47 -9.30
N PHE A 61 -14.74 -10.51 -10.22
CA PHE A 61 -15.61 -10.45 -11.40
C PHE A 61 -15.40 -11.67 -12.31
N ALA A 62 -14.18 -12.19 -12.41
CA ALA A 62 -13.93 -13.41 -13.18
C ALA A 62 -14.63 -14.62 -12.55
N TYR A 63 -14.63 -14.73 -11.22
CA TYR A 63 -15.37 -15.77 -10.52
C TYR A 63 -16.88 -15.69 -10.75
N VAL A 64 -17.45 -14.48 -10.75
CA VAL A 64 -18.88 -14.29 -11.02
C VAL A 64 -19.22 -14.64 -12.47
N TYR A 65 -18.53 -14.04 -13.45
CA TYR A 65 -18.95 -14.12 -14.86
C TYR A 65 -18.44 -15.35 -15.62
N TYR A 66 -17.34 -15.97 -15.22
CA TYR A 66 -16.85 -17.21 -15.83
C TYR A 66 -17.14 -18.45 -14.99
N GLY A 67 -17.19 -18.30 -13.66
CA GLY A 67 -17.39 -19.42 -12.73
C GLY A 67 -18.82 -19.57 -12.20
N GLY A 68 -19.70 -18.58 -12.42
CA GLY A 68 -21.06 -18.62 -11.89
C GLY A 68 -21.15 -18.59 -10.36
N TYR A 69 -20.09 -18.16 -9.68
CA TYR A 69 -20.02 -18.17 -8.22
C TYR A 69 -20.67 -16.93 -7.60
N LYS A 70 -21.35 -17.13 -6.47
CA LYS A 70 -21.80 -16.02 -5.61
C LYS A 70 -20.65 -15.50 -4.75
N THR A 71 -20.53 -14.18 -4.63
CA THR A 71 -19.42 -13.52 -3.92
C THR A 71 -19.71 -13.27 -2.44
N THR A 72 -20.96 -13.42 -2.02
CA THR A 72 -21.41 -13.27 -0.63
C THR A 72 -22.64 -14.15 -0.38
N TYR A 73 -23.04 -14.29 0.88
CA TYR A 73 -24.24 -15.00 1.32
C TYR A 73 -25.53 -14.19 1.15
N TYR A 74 -25.42 -12.88 0.89
CA TYR A 74 -26.57 -11.99 0.69
C TYR A 74 -27.08 -12.02 -0.75
N ASP A 75 -28.39 -12.09 -0.92
CA ASP A 75 -29.03 -12.24 -2.23
C ASP A 75 -29.80 -10.99 -2.70
N ASP A 76 -30.10 -10.05 -1.81
CA ASP A 76 -30.98 -8.88 -2.07
C ASP A 76 -30.61 -8.07 -3.31
N TYR A 77 -29.32 -7.95 -3.63
CA TYR A 77 -28.80 -7.19 -4.77
C TYR A 77 -27.92 -8.05 -5.69
N PHE A 78 -28.05 -9.38 -5.61
CA PHE A 78 -27.33 -10.31 -6.49
C PHE A 78 -28.00 -10.44 -7.87
N TYR A 79 -28.19 -9.30 -8.54
CA TYR A 79 -28.76 -9.26 -9.89
C TYR A 79 -27.69 -8.90 -10.94
N PRO A 80 -27.67 -9.57 -12.11
CA PRO A 80 -26.68 -9.32 -13.14
C PRO A 80 -26.57 -7.85 -13.55
N MET A 81 -27.69 -7.13 -13.60
CA MET A 81 -27.72 -5.71 -13.95
C MET A 81 -26.88 -4.82 -13.02
N TYR A 82 -26.92 -5.06 -11.70
CA TYR A 82 -26.15 -4.27 -10.73
C TYR A 82 -24.67 -4.62 -10.76
N TYR A 83 -24.34 -5.90 -10.96
CA TYR A 83 -22.94 -6.32 -11.14
C TYR A 83 -22.34 -5.78 -12.44
N VAL A 84 -23.12 -5.67 -13.53
CA VAL A 84 -22.68 -5.06 -14.80
C VAL A 84 -22.38 -3.58 -14.59
N LYS A 85 -23.25 -2.86 -13.89
CA LYS A 85 -23.06 -1.45 -13.55
C LYS A 85 -21.81 -1.23 -12.67
N THR A 86 -21.59 -2.10 -11.70
CA THR A 86 -20.40 -2.04 -10.83
C THR A 86 -19.12 -2.37 -11.60
N LEU A 87 -19.17 -3.36 -12.50
CA LEU A 87 -18.07 -3.65 -13.41
C LEU A 87 -17.75 -2.44 -14.31
N LEU A 88 -18.76 -1.74 -14.82
CA LEU A 88 -18.57 -0.52 -15.63
C LEU A 88 -17.87 0.59 -14.82
N ILE A 89 -18.33 0.84 -13.58
CA ILE A 89 -17.73 1.82 -12.66
C ILE A 89 -16.25 1.49 -12.41
N MET A 90 -15.94 0.25 -12.07
CA MET A 90 -14.58 -0.21 -11.82
C MET A 90 -13.71 -0.13 -13.08
N SER A 91 -14.23 -0.59 -14.22
CA SER A 91 -13.54 -0.52 -15.51
C SER A 91 -13.18 0.92 -15.90
N LEU A 92 -14.09 1.88 -15.68
CA LEU A 92 -13.81 3.30 -15.89
C LEU A 92 -12.70 3.80 -14.97
N PHE A 93 -12.77 3.46 -13.67
CA PHE A 93 -11.73 3.82 -12.70
C PHE A 93 -10.36 3.29 -13.13
N LEU A 94 -10.25 2.01 -13.48
CA LEU A 94 -9.03 1.38 -13.95
C LEU A 94 -8.50 2.03 -15.22
N LEU A 95 -9.37 2.27 -16.21
CA LEU A 95 -9.00 2.88 -17.49
C LEU A 95 -8.39 4.27 -17.27
N VAL A 96 -9.06 5.13 -16.49
CA VAL A 96 -8.58 6.49 -16.20
C VAL A 96 -7.28 6.43 -15.40
N LEU A 97 -7.21 5.63 -14.34
CA LEU A 97 -6.01 5.48 -13.53
C LEU A 97 -4.82 5.01 -14.38
N TYR A 98 -5.04 4.02 -15.24
CA TYR A 98 -4.03 3.48 -16.14
C TYR A 98 -3.58 4.51 -17.19
N LEU A 99 -4.52 5.23 -17.82
CA LEU A 99 -4.23 6.24 -18.83
C LEU A 99 -3.35 7.36 -18.27
N PHE A 100 -3.70 7.90 -17.11
CA PHE A 100 -3.03 9.06 -16.52
C PHE A 100 -1.77 8.71 -15.70
N THR A 101 -1.61 7.47 -15.24
CA THR A 101 -0.38 7.07 -14.55
C THR A 101 0.77 6.91 -15.54
N ARG A 102 1.91 7.56 -15.25
CA ARG A 102 3.10 7.58 -16.10
C ARG A 102 4.06 6.48 -15.70
N ARG A 103 4.78 5.95 -16.69
CA ARG A 103 5.87 5.00 -16.46
C ARG A 103 7.03 5.73 -15.78
N PRO A 104 7.56 5.22 -14.66
CA PRO A 104 8.81 5.71 -14.11
C PRO A 104 9.97 5.43 -15.07
N GLU A 105 10.75 6.45 -15.40
CA GLU A 105 11.93 6.34 -16.27
C GLU A 105 13.05 5.57 -15.59
N ALA A 106 13.24 5.78 -14.29
CA ALA A 106 14.21 5.09 -13.45
C ALA A 106 13.53 4.36 -12.28
N PRO A 107 14.21 3.40 -11.61
CA PRO A 107 13.73 2.86 -10.35
C PRO A 107 13.47 3.96 -9.32
N VAL A 108 12.28 3.95 -8.72
CA VAL A 108 11.86 4.90 -7.69
C VAL A 108 11.83 4.16 -6.35
N TYR A 109 12.57 4.69 -5.38
CA TYR A 109 12.56 4.26 -3.99
C TYR A 109 12.19 5.45 -3.11
N ILE A 110 11.12 5.33 -2.32
CA ILE A 110 10.62 6.47 -1.55
C ILE A 110 11.58 6.81 -0.40
N ALA A 111 12.11 5.79 0.26
CA ALA A 111 13.06 5.95 1.37
C ALA A 111 14.32 6.74 0.97
N ASP A 112 14.85 6.52 -0.24
CA ASP A 112 16.05 7.21 -0.75
C ASP A 112 15.84 8.72 -0.92
N ARG A 113 14.59 9.19 -0.98
CA ARG A 113 14.22 10.61 -1.13
C ARG A 113 13.94 11.30 0.18
N LEU A 114 13.86 10.54 1.27
CA LEU A 114 13.57 11.06 2.57
C LEU A 114 14.89 11.27 3.32
N GLU A 115 15.40 12.50 3.31
CA GLU A 115 16.63 12.83 4.03
C GLU A 115 16.39 12.77 5.54
N ARG A 116 16.94 11.75 6.20
CA ARG A 116 16.80 11.58 7.65
C ARG A 116 17.50 12.72 8.40
N LYS A 117 16.79 13.28 9.38
CA LYS A 117 17.28 14.30 10.30
C LYS A 117 17.72 13.67 11.61
N SER A 118 18.58 14.38 12.34
CA SER A 118 19.06 14.00 13.66
C SER A 118 18.27 14.76 14.72
N ASN A 119 17.36 14.09 15.43
CA ASN A 119 16.76 14.63 16.64
C ASN A 119 16.31 13.48 17.55
N TRP A 120 17.13 13.16 18.57
CA TRP A 120 16.88 12.02 19.46
C TRP A 120 15.61 12.18 20.29
N ALA A 121 15.24 13.42 20.67
CA ALA A 121 14.05 13.68 21.49
C ALA A 121 12.78 13.39 20.68
N LEU A 122 12.67 13.91 19.45
CA LEU A 122 11.54 13.61 18.57
C LEU A 122 11.46 12.14 18.20
N TYR A 123 12.62 11.48 18.03
CA TYR A 123 12.67 10.03 17.84
C TYR A 123 12.08 9.27 19.04
N LEU A 124 12.48 9.61 20.27
CA LEU A 124 11.95 8.98 21.48
C LEU A 124 10.46 9.28 21.69
N VAL A 125 10.00 10.49 21.39
CA VAL A 125 8.56 10.82 21.42
C VAL A 125 7.78 9.92 20.46
N SER A 126 8.30 9.69 19.25
CA SER A 126 7.67 8.74 18.33
C SER A 126 7.66 7.31 18.87
N LEU A 127 8.76 6.84 19.48
CA LEU A 127 8.78 5.51 20.10
C LEU A 127 7.79 5.39 21.26
N ALA A 128 7.73 6.40 22.12
CA ALA A 128 6.79 6.45 23.23
C ALA A 128 5.34 6.42 22.73
N ALA A 129 5.01 7.20 21.70
CA ALA A 129 3.69 7.17 21.07
C ALA A 129 3.36 5.79 20.50
N ILE A 130 4.29 5.15 19.78
CA ILE A 130 4.11 3.79 19.26
C ILE A 130 3.85 2.81 20.40
N THR A 131 4.64 2.85 21.47
CA THR A 131 4.46 1.98 22.64
C THR A 131 3.11 2.19 23.31
N VAL A 132 2.67 3.44 23.51
CA VAL A 132 1.34 3.75 24.06
C VAL A 132 0.24 3.19 23.17
N ILE A 133 0.36 3.34 21.85
CA ILE A 133 -0.61 2.76 20.89
C ILE A 133 -0.59 1.23 20.94
N ILE A 134 0.58 0.60 21.07
CA ILE A 134 0.67 -0.85 21.26
C ILE A 134 -0.01 -1.26 22.56
N MET A 135 0.16 -0.54 23.67
CA MET A 135 -0.46 -0.91 24.94
C MET A 135 -1.98 -0.71 24.91
N LEU A 136 -2.44 0.45 24.45
CA LEU A 136 -3.84 0.89 24.58
C LEU A 136 -4.69 0.68 23.33
N GLY A 137 -4.09 0.48 22.15
CA GLY A 137 -4.82 0.57 20.87
C GLY A 137 -5.96 -0.44 20.69
N LYS A 138 -5.76 -1.68 21.11
CA LYS A 138 -6.80 -2.73 21.16
C LYS A 138 -6.63 -3.58 22.42
N SER A 139 -7.74 -3.97 23.03
CA SER A 139 -7.81 -4.82 24.23
C SER A 139 -9.03 -5.74 24.16
N GLY A 140 -9.06 -6.79 24.96
CA GLY A 140 -10.13 -7.79 24.99
C GLY A 140 -9.62 -9.20 24.71
N GLU A 141 -10.51 -10.09 24.32
CA GLU A 141 -10.18 -11.48 23.98
C GLU A 141 -9.39 -11.54 22.68
N ASN A 142 -8.32 -12.34 22.68
CA ASN A 142 -7.57 -12.62 21.46
C ASN A 142 -8.30 -13.68 20.62
N ILE A 143 -7.90 -13.84 19.35
CA ILE A 143 -8.52 -14.80 18.42
C ILE A 143 -8.33 -16.26 18.86
N LEU A 144 -7.33 -16.55 19.70
CA LEU A 144 -7.08 -17.91 20.18
C LEU A 144 -8.10 -18.30 21.26
N GLU A 145 -8.59 -17.33 22.04
CA GLU A 145 -9.60 -17.51 23.09
C GLU A 145 -11.02 -17.55 22.53
N SER A 146 -11.34 -16.70 21.54
CA SER A 146 -12.70 -16.53 21.01
C SER A 146 -13.09 -17.51 19.89
N GLY A 147 -12.16 -18.35 19.42
CA GLY A 147 -12.40 -19.34 18.37
C GLY A 147 -12.62 -18.78 16.95
N GLY A 148 -12.51 -17.46 16.72
CA GLY A 148 -12.82 -16.90 15.40
C GLY A 148 -12.50 -15.40 15.22
N TYR A 149 -12.63 -14.89 13.98
CA TYR A 149 -12.63 -13.44 13.74
C TYR A 149 -14.06 -12.95 13.87
N GLY A 150 -14.31 -11.91 14.68
CA GLY A 150 -15.64 -11.29 14.81
C GLY A 150 -16.51 -11.85 15.93
N MET A 151 -16.04 -12.88 16.65
CA MET A 151 -16.70 -13.39 17.86
C MET A 151 -16.18 -12.76 19.15
N ASN A 152 -15.12 -11.95 19.05
CA ASN A 152 -14.43 -11.36 20.20
C ASN A 152 -15.16 -10.10 20.67
N SER A 153 -15.30 -9.94 21.98
CA SER A 153 -15.54 -8.64 22.59
C SER A 153 -14.24 -7.82 22.64
N THR A 154 -13.70 -7.44 21.47
CA THR A 154 -12.55 -6.52 21.43
C THR A 154 -13.01 -5.09 21.67
N ALA A 155 -12.58 -4.52 22.78
CA ALA A 155 -12.76 -3.11 23.07
C ALA A 155 -11.62 -2.30 22.45
N THR A 156 -11.99 -1.26 21.70
CA THR A 156 -11.05 -0.22 21.28
C THR A 156 -11.03 0.87 22.35
N PHE A 157 -9.84 1.29 22.80
CA PHE A 157 -9.74 2.28 23.87
C PHE A 157 -10.51 3.57 23.53
N GLY A 158 -11.51 3.88 24.36
CA GLY A 158 -12.38 5.04 24.20
C GLY A 158 -13.18 5.07 22.89
N SER A 159 -13.39 3.93 22.20
CA SER A 159 -13.95 3.83 20.83
C SER A 159 -13.15 4.58 19.75
N LEU A 160 -11.94 5.06 20.08
CA LEU A 160 -11.09 5.82 19.16
C LEU A 160 -10.20 4.86 18.38
N ALA A 161 -10.19 4.95 17.05
CA ALA A 161 -9.32 4.17 16.15
C ALA A 161 -7.83 4.58 16.22
N ILE A 162 -7.27 4.71 17.44
CA ILE A 162 -5.91 5.18 17.74
C ILE A 162 -4.86 4.25 17.11
N SER A 163 -5.17 2.96 16.97
CA SER A 163 -4.28 1.95 16.38
C SER A 163 -3.81 2.35 14.98
N GLU A 164 -4.69 2.89 14.13
CA GLU A 164 -4.33 3.25 12.75
C GLU A 164 -3.30 4.39 12.67
N TYR A 165 -3.27 5.26 13.68
CA TYR A 165 -2.36 6.41 13.74
C TYR A 165 -0.91 6.03 14.04
N VAL A 166 -0.62 4.76 14.36
CA VAL A 166 0.77 4.28 14.57
C VAL A 166 1.66 4.55 13.35
N VAL A 167 1.07 4.50 12.14
CA VAL A 167 1.77 4.72 10.86
C VAL A 167 2.43 6.11 10.84
N LEU A 168 1.77 7.13 11.40
CA LEU A 168 2.30 8.50 11.47
C LEU A 168 3.60 8.55 12.27
N PHE A 169 3.59 7.91 13.45
CA PHE A 169 4.73 7.91 14.37
C PHE A 169 5.88 7.04 13.88
N ILE A 170 5.60 5.95 13.15
CA ILE A 170 6.66 5.15 12.51
C ILE A 170 7.37 5.97 11.42
N ILE A 171 6.63 6.72 10.59
CA ILE A 171 7.22 7.61 9.56
C ILE A 171 8.10 8.68 10.21
N LEU A 172 7.59 9.37 11.23
CA LEU A 172 8.33 10.43 11.92
C LEU A 172 9.52 9.89 12.72
N GLY A 173 9.36 8.73 13.36
CA GLY A 173 10.45 8.02 14.02
C GLY A 173 11.55 7.67 13.03
N TYR A 174 11.20 7.11 11.86
CA TYR A 174 12.18 6.87 10.81
C TYR A 174 12.88 8.16 10.36
N TYR A 175 12.12 9.25 10.17
CA TYR A 175 12.67 10.52 9.71
C TYR A 175 13.70 11.14 10.67
N TYR A 176 13.46 11.14 11.98
CA TYR A 176 14.32 11.79 12.98
C TYR A 176 15.41 10.90 13.60
N SER A 177 15.58 9.68 13.08
CA SER A 177 16.42 8.65 13.70
C SER A 177 17.91 8.67 13.33
N ARG A 178 18.41 9.65 12.57
CA ARG A 178 19.77 9.62 11.98
C ARG A 178 20.90 9.48 13.01
N SER A 179 20.76 10.03 14.21
CA SER A 179 21.82 10.07 15.22
C SER A 179 21.99 8.80 16.04
N ILE A 180 21.08 7.82 15.94
CA ILE A 180 21.03 6.68 16.87
C ILE A 180 21.44 5.40 16.13
N GLN A 181 22.52 4.77 16.58
CA GLN A 181 23.16 3.61 15.94
C GLN A 181 22.23 2.39 15.81
N TYR A 182 21.23 2.26 16.68
CA TYR A 182 20.27 1.14 16.71
C TYR A 182 18.82 1.56 16.42
N ALA A 183 18.61 2.76 15.89
CA ALA A 183 17.26 3.30 15.74
C ALA A 183 16.38 2.42 14.84
N SER A 184 16.91 1.99 13.71
CA SER A 184 16.18 1.12 12.78
C SER A 184 15.77 -0.20 13.42
N VAL A 185 16.63 -0.78 14.28
CA VAL A 185 16.34 -2.05 14.96
C VAL A 185 15.22 -1.88 15.98
N LEU A 186 15.28 -0.84 16.80
CA LEU A 186 14.23 -0.54 17.78
C LEU A 186 12.88 -0.24 17.11
N LEU A 187 12.89 0.57 16.05
CA LEU A 187 11.68 0.90 15.30
C LEU A 187 11.07 -0.34 14.63
N LEU A 188 11.91 -1.20 14.04
CA LEU A 188 11.48 -2.48 13.48
C LEU A 188 10.91 -3.41 14.56
N GLY A 189 11.59 -3.55 15.69
CA GLY A 189 11.13 -4.38 16.81
C GLY A 189 9.75 -3.98 17.32
N LEU A 190 9.52 -2.68 17.56
CA LEU A 190 8.22 -2.17 17.96
C LEU A 190 7.16 -2.33 16.86
N SER A 191 7.53 -2.15 15.59
CA SER A 191 6.60 -2.34 14.47
C SER A 191 6.17 -3.81 14.31
N PHE A 192 7.10 -4.76 14.50
CA PHE A 192 6.76 -6.19 14.50
C PHE A 192 5.92 -6.58 15.70
N LEU A 193 6.20 -6.03 16.89
CA LEU A 193 5.35 -6.21 18.07
C LEU A 193 3.93 -5.68 17.82
N TYR A 194 3.81 -4.51 17.19
CA TYR A 194 2.51 -3.96 16.77
C TYR A 194 1.79 -4.88 15.78
N ILE A 195 2.48 -5.35 14.73
CA ILE A 195 1.88 -6.28 13.74
C ILE A 195 1.40 -7.56 14.44
N ALA A 196 2.22 -8.17 15.29
CA ALA A 196 1.86 -9.37 16.02
C ALA A 196 0.62 -9.13 16.90
N LYS A 197 0.60 -8.02 17.65
CA LYS A 197 -0.59 -7.62 18.42
C LYS A 197 -1.81 -7.46 17.52
N MET A 198 -1.71 -6.71 16.42
CA MET A 198 -2.87 -6.49 15.55
C MET A 198 -3.38 -7.79 14.94
N VAL A 199 -2.52 -8.72 14.54
CA VAL A 199 -2.93 -10.04 14.06
C VAL A 199 -3.66 -10.82 15.14
N LEU A 200 -3.17 -10.85 16.39
CA LEU A 200 -3.81 -11.54 17.52
C LEU A 200 -5.18 -10.98 17.91
N PHE A 201 -5.40 -9.68 17.68
CA PHE A 201 -6.62 -8.94 18.03
C PHE A 201 -7.50 -8.58 16.82
N GLY A 202 -7.36 -9.28 15.69
CA GLY A 202 -8.29 -9.11 14.56
C GLY A 202 -7.94 -8.01 13.55
N GLY A 203 -6.94 -7.17 13.85
CA GLY A 203 -6.50 -6.01 13.06
C GLY A 203 -5.68 -6.37 11.81
N ARG A 204 -6.26 -7.13 10.88
CA ARG A 204 -5.60 -7.59 9.65
C ARG A 204 -5.16 -6.44 8.74
N ILE A 205 -6.00 -5.41 8.61
CA ILE A 205 -5.72 -4.27 7.73
C ILE A 205 -4.60 -3.42 8.33
N GLU A 206 -4.65 -3.15 9.64
CA GLU A 206 -3.66 -2.36 10.35
C GLU A 206 -2.28 -3.04 10.32
N ALA A 207 -2.25 -4.37 10.49
CA ALA A 207 -1.04 -5.17 10.30
C ALA A 207 -0.49 -5.05 8.88
N LEU A 208 -1.35 -5.13 7.86
CA LEU A 208 -0.96 -4.97 6.45
C LEU A 208 -0.44 -3.55 6.16
N GLN A 209 -1.08 -2.51 6.70
CA GLN A 209 -0.64 -1.12 6.53
C GLN A 209 0.76 -0.89 7.10
N VAL A 210 1.05 -1.40 8.30
CA VAL A 210 2.40 -1.32 8.90
C VAL A 210 3.39 -2.19 8.12
N GLY A 211 3.01 -3.39 7.69
CA GLY A 211 3.84 -4.23 6.82
C GLY A 211 4.24 -3.52 5.52
N MET A 212 3.28 -2.86 4.87
CA MET A 212 3.52 -2.03 3.68
C MET A 212 4.43 -0.83 3.99
N LEU A 213 4.25 -0.18 5.14
CA LEU A 213 5.12 0.91 5.58
C LEU A 213 6.57 0.44 5.75
N LEU A 214 6.78 -0.68 6.42
CA LEU A 214 8.12 -1.22 6.62
C LEU A 214 8.75 -1.65 5.29
N PHE A 215 7.96 -2.22 4.37
CA PHE A 215 8.42 -2.49 3.01
C PHE A 215 8.96 -1.22 2.35
N ILE A 216 8.18 -0.13 2.34
CA ILE A 216 8.58 1.14 1.73
C ILE A 216 9.85 1.72 2.38
N LEU A 217 9.94 1.68 3.71
CA LEU A 217 11.04 2.32 4.44
C LEU A 217 12.35 1.51 4.47
N PHE A 218 12.28 0.18 4.42
CA PHE A 218 13.43 -0.70 4.68
C PHE A 218 13.74 -1.72 3.57
N TRP A 219 12.72 -2.23 2.86
CA TRP A 219 12.88 -3.41 1.98
C TRP A 219 12.61 -3.17 0.50
N GLU A 220 12.04 -2.02 0.10
CA GLU A 220 11.67 -1.71 -1.29
C GLU A 220 12.84 -1.92 -2.27
N LYS A 221 14.04 -1.48 -1.89
CA LYS A 221 15.25 -1.62 -2.71
C LYS A 221 15.81 -3.04 -2.73
N ARG A 222 15.66 -3.78 -1.62
CA ARG A 222 16.31 -5.08 -1.40
C ARG A 222 15.56 -6.24 -2.06
N LEU A 223 14.23 -6.15 -2.14
CA LEU A 223 13.42 -7.25 -2.66
C LEU A 223 13.27 -7.17 -4.18
N SER A 224 13.62 -8.23 -4.89
CA SER A 224 13.34 -8.34 -6.32
C SER A 224 11.85 -8.60 -6.57
N LEU A 225 11.35 -8.30 -7.77
CA LEU A 225 9.95 -8.58 -8.13
C LEU A 225 9.62 -10.08 -7.95
N MET A 226 10.51 -10.97 -8.38
CA MET A 226 10.29 -12.41 -8.26
C MET A 226 10.27 -12.86 -6.80
N THR A 227 11.14 -12.28 -5.96
CA THR A 227 11.12 -12.54 -4.51
C THR A 227 9.80 -12.07 -3.88
N MET A 228 9.27 -10.92 -4.31
CA MET A 228 7.98 -10.41 -3.82
C MET A 228 6.82 -11.32 -4.23
N LEU A 229 6.78 -11.75 -5.50
CA LEU A 229 5.73 -12.64 -6.00
C LEU A 229 5.81 -14.04 -5.37
N ALA A 230 7.00 -14.65 -5.32
CA ALA A 230 7.21 -15.95 -4.70
C ALA A 230 6.94 -15.91 -3.19
N GLY A 231 7.49 -14.91 -2.49
CA GLY A 231 7.24 -14.71 -1.07
C GLY A 231 5.77 -14.43 -0.76
N GLY A 232 5.11 -13.61 -1.58
CA GLY A 232 3.67 -13.37 -1.48
C GLY A 232 2.84 -14.64 -1.68
N GLY A 233 3.21 -15.50 -2.64
CA GLY A 233 2.59 -16.81 -2.86
C GLY A 233 2.75 -17.75 -1.67
N VAL A 234 3.96 -17.82 -1.10
CA VAL A 234 4.23 -18.62 0.11
C VAL A 234 3.44 -18.09 1.30
N ILE A 235 3.45 -16.77 1.53
CA ILE A 235 2.69 -16.13 2.62
C ILE A 235 1.19 -16.40 2.44
N TYR A 236 0.66 -16.23 1.23
CA TYR A 236 -0.74 -16.53 0.91
C TYR A 236 -1.07 -18.00 1.22
N TYR A 237 -0.23 -18.94 0.79
CA TYR A 237 -0.42 -20.36 1.06
C TYR A 237 -0.41 -20.66 2.57
N VAL A 238 0.54 -20.11 3.32
CA VAL A 238 0.60 -20.25 4.79
C VAL A 238 -0.66 -19.69 5.44
N PHE A 239 -1.12 -18.50 5.05
CA PHE A 239 -2.34 -17.92 5.59
C PHE A 239 -3.61 -18.70 5.20
N MET A 240 -3.64 -19.31 4.02
CA MET A 240 -4.73 -20.19 3.60
C MET A 240 -4.80 -21.45 4.47
N VAL A 241 -3.66 -22.13 4.66
CA VAL A 241 -3.55 -23.31 5.54
C VAL A 241 -3.91 -22.94 6.98
N PHE A 242 -3.35 -21.85 7.50
CA PHE A 242 -3.68 -21.34 8.83
C PHE A 242 -5.17 -21.03 8.97
N GLY A 243 -5.78 -20.40 7.96
CA GLY A 243 -7.21 -20.11 7.93
C GLY A 243 -8.08 -21.36 7.99
N ARG A 244 -7.70 -22.43 7.26
CA ARG A 244 -8.40 -23.73 7.29
C ARG A 244 -8.27 -24.43 8.64
N ILE A 245 -7.05 -24.55 9.17
CA ILE A 245 -6.81 -25.16 10.48
C ILE A 245 -7.63 -24.44 11.54
N ARG A 246 -7.67 -23.11 11.48
CA ARG A 246 -8.43 -22.30 12.43
C ARG A 246 -9.94 -22.51 12.34
N ALA A 247 -10.48 -22.71 11.14
CA ALA A 247 -11.92 -22.84 10.94
C ALA A 247 -12.50 -24.06 11.66
N ASP A 248 -11.72 -25.13 11.83
CA ASP A 248 -12.13 -26.32 12.58
C ASP A 248 -10.93 -27.01 13.25
N ILE A 249 -10.38 -26.34 14.27
CA ILE A 249 -9.21 -26.83 15.01
C ILE A 249 -9.46 -28.23 15.57
N SER A 250 -10.67 -28.47 16.12
CA SER A 250 -11.09 -29.76 16.66
C SER A 250 -11.04 -30.88 15.62
N PHE A 251 -11.58 -30.64 14.42
CA PHE A 251 -11.60 -31.64 13.35
C PHE A 251 -10.19 -32.02 12.90
N TYR A 252 -9.30 -31.03 12.71
CA TYR A 252 -7.94 -31.28 12.22
C TYR A 252 -6.99 -31.83 13.27
N LEU A 253 -7.21 -31.54 14.56
CA LEU A 253 -6.49 -32.21 15.65
C LEU A 253 -6.85 -33.70 15.75
N GLN A 254 -8.09 -34.05 15.42
CA GLN A 254 -8.56 -35.45 15.45
C GLN A 254 -8.28 -36.21 14.16
N ASN A 255 -8.18 -35.52 13.01
CA ASN A 255 -7.98 -36.11 11.69
C ASN A 255 -6.89 -35.35 10.90
N PRO A 256 -5.61 -35.40 11.32
CA PRO A 256 -4.53 -34.65 10.68
C PRO A 256 -4.30 -35.05 9.21
N GLU A 257 -4.64 -36.28 8.83
CA GLU A 257 -4.61 -36.77 7.45
C GLU A 257 -5.62 -36.09 6.53
N ASN A 258 -6.68 -35.50 7.08
CA ASN A 258 -7.72 -34.80 6.32
C ASN A 258 -7.39 -33.33 6.04
N ILE A 259 -6.19 -32.86 6.39
CA ILE A 259 -5.68 -31.57 5.93
C ILE A 259 -5.45 -31.66 4.42
N ASN A 260 -6.52 -31.48 3.65
CA ASN A 260 -6.44 -31.44 2.21
C ASN A 260 -5.78 -30.10 1.82
N PHE A 261 -4.54 -30.17 1.33
CA PHE A 261 -3.78 -29.04 0.81
C PHE A 261 -4.22 -28.62 -0.60
N GLY A 262 -5.18 -29.34 -1.20
CA GLY A 262 -5.74 -29.02 -2.50
C GLY A 262 -6.44 -27.66 -2.54
N LEU A 263 -6.37 -27.01 -3.70
CA LEU A 263 -7.31 -25.97 -4.10
C LEU A 263 -8.67 -26.67 -4.21
N THR A 264 -9.55 -26.46 -3.23
CA THR A 264 -10.87 -27.10 -3.17
C THR A 264 -11.67 -26.75 -4.43
N SER A 265 -12.21 -27.77 -5.08
CA SER A 265 -13.21 -27.63 -6.14
C SER A 265 -14.51 -27.12 -5.52
N TYR A 266 -14.82 -25.85 -5.73
CA TYR A 266 -16.15 -25.31 -5.45
C TYR A 266 -17.12 -25.87 -6.48
N SER A 267 -18.23 -26.48 -6.04
CA SER A 267 -19.31 -26.85 -6.95
C SER A 267 -19.96 -25.59 -7.53
N GLU A 268 -20.49 -25.66 -8.75
CA GLU A 268 -21.28 -24.57 -9.33
C GLU A 268 -22.43 -24.18 -8.39
N GLY A 269 -22.64 -22.87 -8.23
CA GLY A 269 -23.61 -22.33 -7.26
C GLY A 269 -23.10 -22.25 -5.82
N SER A 270 -21.88 -22.74 -5.53
CA SER A 270 -21.25 -22.52 -4.22
C SER A 270 -20.90 -21.06 -3.98
N TYR A 271 -20.96 -20.66 -2.71
CA TYR A 271 -20.50 -19.37 -2.23
C TYR A 271 -18.98 -19.38 -2.07
N MET A 272 -18.31 -18.34 -2.57
CA MET A 272 -16.88 -18.12 -2.31
C MET A 272 -16.73 -16.98 -1.30
N PRO A 273 -16.86 -17.26 0.01
CA PRO A 273 -16.76 -16.22 1.04
C PRO A 273 -15.35 -15.64 1.00
N SER A 274 -15.26 -14.38 0.59
CA SER A 274 -14.01 -13.64 0.60
C SER A 274 -14.29 -12.17 0.89
N ASN A 275 -13.35 -11.52 1.57
CA ASN A 275 -13.46 -10.09 1.82
C ASN A 275 -13.59 -9.29 0.51
N ALA A 276 -12.88 -9.70 -0.55
CA ALA A 276 -12.98 -9.05 -1.84
C ALA A 276 -14.36 -9.25 -2.50
N GLY A 277 -14.99 -10.41 -2.27
CA GLY A 277 -16.35 -10.70 -2.69
C GLY A 277 -17.42 -9.90 -1.95
N GLU A 278 -17.26 -9.70 -0.64
CA GLU A 278 -18.13 -8.84 0.17
C GLU A 278 -18.01 -7.36 -0.23
N VAL A 279 -16.78 -6.87 -0.43
CA VAL A 279 -16.54 -5.50 -0.92
C VAL A 279 -17.15 -5.29 -2.30
N LEU A 280 -17.07 -6.30 -3.17
CA LEU A 280 -17.71 -6.27 -4.48
C LEU A 280 -19.24 -6.23 -4.35
N TYR A 281 -19.84 -7.09 -3.52
CA TYR A 281 -21.28 -7.07 -3.27
C TYR A 281 -21.74 -5.72 -2.71
N ASN A 282 -21.03 -5.17 -1.72
CA ASN A 282 -21.41 -3.88 -1.14
C ASN A 282 -21.27 -2.74 -2.15
N SER A 283 -20.26 -2.80 -3.01
CA SER A 283 -20.14 -1.88 -4.15
C SER A 283 -21.31 -1.99 -5.12
N THR A 284 -21.82 -3.20 -5.34
CA THR A 284 -23.02 -3.47 -6.12
C THR A 284 -24.26 -2.89 -5.46
N LEU A 285 -24.42 -3.08 -4.14
CA LEU A 285 -25.51 -2.53 -3.33
C LEU A 285 -25.63 -1.00 -3.51
N PHE A 286 -24.51 -0.27 -3.50
CA PHE A 286 -24.52 1.19 -3.70
C PHE A 286 -25.17 1.57 -5.03
N SER A 287 -24.89 0.79 -6.08
CA SER A 287 -25.40 1.04 -7.43
C SER A 287 -26.87 0.63 -7.61
N GLY A 288 -27.31 -0.37 -6.85
CA GLY A 288 -28.68 -0.90 -6.83
C GLY A 288 -29.63 0.01 -6.06
N LEU A 289 -29.26 0.42 -4.84
CA LEU A 289 -30.06 1.35 -4.03
C LEU A 289 -30.32 2.70 -4.74
N LEU A 290 -29.33 3.19 -5.50
CA LEU A 290 -29.49 4.36 -6.36
C LEU A 290 -30.48 4.13 -7.51
N GLN A 291 -30.54 2.92 -8.04
CA GLN A 291 -31.41 2.58 -9.16
C GLN A 291 -32.86 2.36 -8.69
N ASP A 292 -33.04 1.81 -7.50
CA ASP A 292 -34.35 1.61 -6.89
C ASP A 292 -34.96 2.92 -6.35
N GLY A 293 -34.25 4.04 -6.48
CA GLY A 293 -34.74 5.36 -6.09
C GLY A 293 -34.79 5.58 -4.57
N LEU A 294 -34.22 4.66 -3.78
CA LEU A 294 -34.18 4.73 -2.32
C LEU A 294 -33.21 5.82 -1.81
N LEU A 295 -32.29 6.28 -2.67
CA LEU A 295 -31.29 7.30 -2.34
C LEU A 295 -31.40 8.47 -3.32
N GLY A 296 -31.91 9.60 -2.82
CA GLY A 296 -32.14 10.80 -3.60
C GLY A 296 -30.88 11.61 -3.88
N ALA A 297 -30.99 12.64 -4.72
CA ALA A 297 -29.88 13.57 -4.96
C ALA A 297 -29.44 14.32 -3.69
N GLY A 298 -30.40 14.60 -2.78
CA GLY A 298 -30.14 15.21 -1.48
C GLY A 298 -29.23 14.34 -0.61
N ASP A 299 -29.54 13.06 -0.46
CA ASP A 299 -28.77 12.11 0.36
C ASP A 299 -27.33 11.96 -0.15
N ARG A 300 -27.17 12.00 -1.47
CA ARG A 300 -25.86 11.92 -2.13
C ARG A 300 -25.00 13.15 -1.83
N MET A 301 -25.58 14.35 -1.88
CA MET A 301 -24.87 15.59 -1.54
C MET A 301 -24.59 15.68 -0.04
N ALA A 302 -25.52 15.25 0.81
CA ALA A 302 -25.32 15.16 2.25
C ALA A 302 -24.17 14.21 2.60
N ALA A 303 -24.13 13.01 1.99
CA ALA A 303 -23.05 12.05 2.17
C ALA A 303 -21.69 12.60 1.68
N ALA A 304 -21.67 13.31 0.53
CA ALA A 304 -20.46 13.93 0.02
C ALA A 304 -19.95 15.06 0.95
N ALA A 305 -20.85 15.89 1.48
CA ALA A 305 -20.49 16.92 2.46
C ALA A 305 -19.99 16.30 3.76
N ALA A 306 -20.66 15.24 4.25
CA ALA A 306 -20.26 14.50 5.43
C ALA A 306 -18.88 13.84 5.25
N PHE A 307 -18.59 13.29 4.07
CA PHE A 307 -17.28 12.76 3.72
C PHE A 307 -16.17 13.82 3.88
N VAL A 308 -16.38 15.04 3.36
CA VAL A 308 -15.40 16.13 3.50
C VAL A 308 -15.23 16.53 4.97
N MET A 309 -16.31 16.65 5.74
CA MET A 309 -16.22 17.00 7.16
C MET A 309 -15.53 15.93 8.01
N ARG A 310 -15.70 14.63 7.68
CA ARG A 310 -15.04 13.50 8.37
C ARG A 310 -13.51 13.54 8.29
N ILE A 311 -12.95 14.31 7.34
CA ILE A 311 -11.50 14.55 7.26
C ILE A 311 -11.01 15.29 8.51
N PHE A 312 -11.81 16.25 8.99
CA PHE A 312 -11.44 17.17 10.06
C PHE A 312 -12.07 16.79 11.40
N LEU A 313 -13.28 16.21 11.38
CA LEU A 313 -14.09 15.95 12.55
C LEU A 313 -14.27 14.44 12.82
N PRO A 314 -14.43 14.04 14.10
CA PRO A 314 -14.92 12.70 14.43
C PRO A 314 -16.35 12.47 13.93
N THR A 315 -16.68 11.25 13.52
CA THR A 315 -18.00 10.90 12.93
C THR A 315 -19.15 11.30 13.86
N GLY A 316 -19.06 11.08 15.17
CA GLY A 316 -20.12 11.40 16.13
C GLY A 316 -20.42 12.89 16.33
N ARG A 317 -19.70 13.80 15.66
CA ARG A 317 -19.97 15.25 15.68
C ARG A 317 -20.59 15.76 14.39
N ILE A 318 -20.91 14.87 13.45
CA ILE A 318 -21.42 15.23 12.14
C ILE A 318 -22.94 14.99 12.13
N PRO A 319 -23.75 16.00 11.78
CA PRO A 319 -25.21 15.93 11.91
C PRO A 319 -25.90 15.16 10.77
N PHE A 320 -25.16 14.34 10.02
CA PHE A 320 -25.66 13.62 8.85
C PHE A 320 -25.66 12.13 9.13
N GLU A 321 -26.80 11.46 8.98
CA GLU A 321 -26.92 10.00 9.14
C GLU A 321 -26.06 9.25 8.11
N GLN A 322 -25.88 9.83 6.92
CA GLN A 322 -25.05 9.29 5.85
C GLN A 322 -23.55 9.51 6.07
N ALA A 323 -23.12 9.97 7.25
CA ALA A 323 -21.71 10.23 7.55
C ALA A 323 -20.85 8.97 7.34
N GLU A 324 -21.36 7.80 7.70
CA GLU A 324 -20.72 6.53 7.41
C GLU A 324 -21.55 5.73 6.41
N LEU A 325 -21.36 6.03 5.13
CA LEU A 325 -22.18 5.51 4.04
C LEU A 325 -22.34 3.98 4.10
N SER A 326 -21.28 3.21 4.35
CA SER A 326 -21.42 1.75 4.41
C SER A 326 -22.32 1.29 5.55
N ASN A 327 -22.28 1.94 6.72
CA ASN A 327 -23.16 1.58 7.83
C ASN A 327 -24.59 2.01 7.55
N TYR A 328 -24.77 3.22 7.03
CA TYR A 328 -26.07 3.73 6.61
C TYR A 328 -26.76 2.80 5.60
N LEU A 329 -26.00 2.24 4.65
CA LEU A 329 -26.56 1.30 3.67
C LEU A 329 -26.77 -0.10 4.24
N SER A 330 -25.94 -0.53 5.20
CA SER A 330 -26.16 -1.78 5.95
C SER A 330 -27.44 -1.78 6.78
N ASP A 331 -27.92 -0.59 7.20
CA ASP A 331 -29.22 -0.45 7.88
C ASP A 331 -30.41 -0.67 6.93
N ILE A 332 -30.20 -0.50 5.61
CA ILE A 332 -31.23 -0.68 4.58
C ILE A 332 -31.24 -2.11 4.04
N SER A 333 -30.07 -2.69 3.78
CA SER A 333 -29.92 -4.08 3.32
C SER A 333 -28.67 -4.72 3.92
N PRO A 334 -28.73 -6.02 4.32
CA PRO A 334 -27.59 -6.71 4.93
C PRO A 334 -26.34 -6.67 4.05
N ALA A 335 -25.23 -6.19 4.62
CA ALA A 335 -23.94 -6.13 3.93
C ALA A 335 -22.77 -6.26 4.91
N GLY A 336 -21.65 -6.82 4.45
CA GLY A 336 -20.41 -7.00 5.24
C GLY A 336 -19.58 -5.72 5.47
N GLY A 337 -20.09 -4.55 5.07
CA GLY A 337 -19.40 -3.26 5.18
C GLY A 337 -18.37 -2.97 4.08
N GLY A 338 -17.80 -1.77 4.08
CA GLY A 338 -16.78 -1.33 3.10
C GLY A 338 -17.33 -0.91 1.72
N GLY A 339 -16.49 -0.97 0.68
CA GLY A 339 -16.85 -0.60 -0.69
C GLY A 339 -15.66 -0.05 -1.48
N PHE A 340 -15.70 -0.18 -2.81
CA PHE A 340 -14.64 0.38 -3.64
C PHE A 340 -14.67 1.90 -3.64
N ILE A 341 -13.50 2.54 -3.60
CA ILE A 341 -13.39 4.01 -3.78
C ILE A 341 -14.13 4.49 -5.02
N ALA A 342 -14.09 3.72 -6.12
CA ALA A 342 -14.84 4.04 -7.33
C ALA A 342 -16.36 4.10 -7.07
N SER A 343 -16.91 3.15 -6.30
CA SER A 343 -18.33 3.09 -5.96
C SER A 343 -18.76 4.24 -5.04
N TYR A 344 -17.92 4.64 -4.07
CA TYR A 344 -18.19 5.83 -3.24
C TYR A 344 -18.26 7.11 -4.09
N PHE A 345 -17.29 7.32 -4.98
CA PHE A 345 -17.28 8.52 -5.82
C PHE A 345 -18.34 8.48 -6.93
N PHE A 346 -18.75 7.28 -7.36
CA PHE A 346 -19.95 7.09 -8.18
C PHE A 346 -21.21 7.49 -7.41
N TYR A 347 -21.33 7.07 -6.15
CA TYR A 347 -22.43 7.46 -5.29
C TYR A 347 -22.51 8.99 -5.15
N PHE A 348 -21.40 9.66 -4.85
CA PHE A 348 -21.38 11.12 -4.69
C PHE A 348 -21.70 11.87 -6.00
N PHE A 349 -20.99 11.57 -7.09
CA PHE A 349 -20.98 12.43 -8.29
C PHE A 349 -21.18 11.68 -9.61
N GLY A 350 -21.64 10.42 -9.56
CA GLY A 350 -21.79 9.58 -10.75
C GLY A 350 -20.45 9.25 -11.41
N PHE A 351 -20.48 8.92 -12.70
CA PHE A 351 -19.27 8.55 -13.46
C PHE A 351 -18.21 9.66 -13.49
N ALA A 352 -18.60 10.93 -13.40
CA ALA A 352 -17.66 12.04 -13.30
C ALA A 352 -16.80 11.94 -12.02
N GLY A 353 -17.41 11.61 -10.88
CA GLY A 353 -16.69 11.38 -9.63
C GLY A 353 -15.64 10.28 -9.75
N VAL A 354 -16.00 9.17 -10.39
CA VAL A 354 -15.11 8.01 -10.63
C VAL A 354 -13.87 8.43 -11.43
N ALA A 355 -14.08 9.16 -12.53
CA ALA A 355 -12.98 9.64 -13.37
C ALA A 355 -12.09 10.65 -12.63
N VAL A 356 -12.70 11.58 -11.87
CA VAL A 356 -11.97 12.59 -11.11
C VAL A 356 -11.08 11.93 -10.04
N ILE A 357 -11.60 11.00 -9.23
CA ILE A 357 -10.80 10.38 -8.16
C ILE A 357 -9.67 9.53 -8.74
N ALA A 358 -9.91 8.79 -9.83
CA ALA A 358 -8.86 8.04 -10.53
C ALA A 358 -7.75 8.96 -11.06
N MET A 359 -8.13 10.11 -11.63
CA MET A 359 -7.17 11.11 -12.11
C MET A 359 -6.39 11.75 -10.97
N VAL A 360 -7.04 12.10 -9.86
CA VAL A 360 -6.37 12.64 -8.66
C VAL A 360 -5.32 11.66 -8.15
N ILE A 361 -5.65 10.38 -8.00
CA ILE A 361 -4.70 9.34 -7.59
C ILE A 361 -3.55 9.25 -8.59
N ALA A 362 -3.82 9.18 -9.90
CA ALA A 362 -2.78 9.13 -10.92
C ALA A 362 -1.82 10.33 -10.85
N VAL A 363 -2.35 11.54 -10.68
CA VAL A 363 -1.55 12.78 -10.53
C VAL A 363 -0.68 12.72 -9.27
N LEU A 364 -1.23 12.28 -8.14
CA LEU A 364 -0.48 12.13 -6.89
C LEU A 364 0.66 11.12 -7.04
N LEU A 365 0.40 9.95 -7.64
CA LEU A 365 1.42 8.93 -7.89
C LEU A 365 2.55 9.45 -8.81
N ASN A 366 2.19 10.16 -9.87
CA ASN A 366 3.14 10.79 -10.80
C ASN A 366 3.99 11.89 -10.15
N LYS A 367 3.40 12.67 -9.24
CA LYS A 367 4.12 13.70 -8.47
C LYS A 367 5.03 13.07 -7.43
N LEU A 368 4.57 12.02 -6.75
CA LEU A 368 5.37 11.29 -5.75
C LEU A 368 6.62 10.69 -6.37
N ALA A 369 6.50 10.18 -7.61
CA ALA A 369 7.63 9.70 -8.40
C ALA A 369 8.69 10.76 -8.70
N ARG A 370 8.50 12.04 -8.36
CA ARG A 370 9.51 13.12 -8.50
C ARG A 370 9.62 14.06 -7.28
N ALA A 371 8.92 13.75 -6.19
CA ALA A 371 8.87 14.61 -5.02
C ALA A 371 10.21 14.64 -4.27
N SER A 372 10.58 15.84 -3.81
CA SER A 372 11.72 16.09 -2.91
C SER A 372 11.28 16.67 -1.56
N HIS A 373 10.10 17.31 -1.50
CA HIS A 373 9.62 17.95 -0.28
C HIS A 373 9.14 16.92 0.76
N PRO A 374 9.67 16.90 2.00
CA PRO A 374 9.36 15.87 2.99
C PRO A 374 7.87 15.73 3.29
N LEU A 375 7.12 16.83 3.43
CA LEU A 375 5.68 16.77 3.71
C LEU A 375 4.90 16.03 2.62
N PHE A 376 5.24 16.27 1.35
CA PHE A 376 4.59 15.59 0.23
C PHE A 376 4.98 14.10 0.19
N ILE A 377 6.23 13.78 0.51
CA ILE A 377 6.71 12.40 0.63
C ILE A 377 5.96 11.69 1.76
N PHE A 378 5.76 12.31 2.92
CA PHE A 378 4.99 11.73 4.02
C PHE A 378 3.55 11.43 3.60
N THR A 379 2.86 12.38 2.97
CA THR A 379 1.53 12.16 2.40
C THR A 379 1.52 11.01 1.39
N GLY A 380 2.52 10.94 0.51
CA GLY A 380 2.67 9.86 -0.46
C GLY A 380 2.87 8.49 0.19
N ILE A 381 3.67 8.42 1.27
CA ILE A 381 3.82 7.19 2.07
C ILE A 381 2.47 6.80 2.66
N ILE A 382 1.73 7.71 3.29
CA ILE A 382 0.40 7.43 3.85
C ILE A 382 -0.55 6.87 2.80
N ILE A 383 -0.62 7.49 1.62
CA ILE A 383 -1.47 7.00 0.53
C ILE A 383 -1.08 5.57 0.14
N LEU A 384 0.22 5.27 0.03
CA LEU A 384 0.71 3.96 -0.39
C LEU A 384 0.72 2.89 0.70
N THR A 385 0.62 3.25 1.97
CA THR A 385 0.51 2.28 3.06
C THR A 385 -0.93 2.00 3.41
N THR A 386 -1.82 2.99 3.25
CA THR A 386 -3.23 2.88 3.61
C THR A 386 -4.14 2.42 2.48
N PHE A 387 -3.61 2.12 1.28
CA PHE A 387 -4.43 1.68 0.15
C PHE A 387 -5.30 0.45 0.38
N PRO A 388 -4.91 -0.55 1.19
CA PRO A 388 -5.81 -1.66 1.44
C PRO A 388 -7.14 -1.19 2.05
N ARG A 389 -7.10 -0.10 2.83
CA ARG A 389 -8.27 0.51 3.46
C ARG A 389 -9.01 1.45 2.52
N TRP A 390 -8.33 2.42 1.92
CA TRP A 390 -9.04 3.42 1.10
C TRP A 390 -9.51 2.88 -0.24
N LEU A 391 -8.91 1.81 -0.77
CA LEU A 391 -9.34 1.22 -2.03
C LEU A 391 -10.62 0.39 -1.88
N ALA A 392 -10.76 -0.34 -0.76
CA ALA A 392 -11.75 -1.41 -0.59
C ALA A 392 -12.71 -1.24 0.60
N TYR A 393 -12.45 -0.30 1.52
CA TYR A 393 -13.27 -0.11 2.71
C TYR A 393 -13.86 1.28 2.77
N ASP A 394 -13.06 2.30 3.11
CA ASP A 394 -13.54 3.68 3.23
C ASP A 394 -12.46 4.64 2.69
N PRO A 395 -12.75 5.40 1.60
CA PRO A 395 -11.80 6.31 1.02
C PRO A 395 -11.36 7.44 1.96
N ILE A 396 -12.08 7.67 3.07
CA ILE A 396 -11.77 8.74 4.03
C ILE A 396 -10.36 8.58 4.62
N THR A 397 -9.90 7.34 4.81
CA THR A 397 -8.60 7.05 5.41
C THR A 397 -7.46 7.69 4.61
N MET A 398 -7.57 7.74 3.27
CA MET A 398 -6.58 8.40 2.42
C MET A 398 -6.44 9.89 2.76
N PHE A 399 -7.55 10.58 2.92
CA PHE A 399 -7.58 12.04 3.14
C PHE A 399 -7.31 12.40 4.60
N LYS A 400 -8.01 11.73 5.52
CA LYS A 400 -7.92 11.96 6.97
C LYS A 400 -6.51 11.67 7.50
N MET A 401 -5.93 10.53 7.17
CA MET A 401 -4.58 10.19 7.62
C MET A 401 -3.52 11.13 7.02
N SER A 402 -3.71 11.55 5.77
CA SER A 402 -2.82 12.53 5.13
C SER A 402 -2.89 13.90 5.81
N PHE A 403 -4.09 14.33 6.20
CA PHE A 403 -4.29 15.58 6.94
C PHE A 403 -3.63 15.54 8.33
N TYR A 404 -3.85 14.47 9.10
CA TYR A 404 -3.19 14.34 10.41
C TYR A 404 -1.69 14.16 10.31
N MET A 405 -1.18 13.48 9.27
CA MET A 405 0.26 13.42 8.97
C MET A 405 0.84 14.81 8.75
N LEU A 406 0.15 15.68 7.99
CA LEU A 406 0.57 17.05 7.74
C LEU A 406 0.67 17.84 9.06
N ILE A 407 -0.40 17.82 9.87
CA ILE A 407 -0.41 18.51 11.18
C ILE A 407 0.75 18.02 12.05
N THR A 408 0.88 16.70 12.20
CA THR A 408 1.86 16.11 13.11
C THR A 408 3.29 16.39 12.62
N ALA A 409 3.53 16.32 11.31
CA ALA A 409 4.83 16.65 10.72
C ALA A 409 5.20 18.13 10.91
N VAL A 410 4.24 19.05 10.76
CA VAL A 410 4.47 20.48 11.01
C VAL A 410 4.81 20.73 12.48
N LEU A 411 4.07 20.11 13.42
CA LEU A 411 4.38 20.22 14.85
C LEU A 411 5.78 19.70 15.17
N TYR A 412 6.17 18.54 14.63
CA TYR A 412 7.52 18.00 14.78
C TYR A 412 8.59 18.93 14.19
N ALA A 413 8.30 19.54 13.03
CA ALA A 413 9.21 20.48 12.40
C ALA A 413 9.42 21.75 13.24
N VAL A 414 8.35 22.30 13.83
CA VAL A 414 8.42 23.45 14.75
C VAL A 414 9.24 23.10 15.99
N VAL A 415 8.96 21.96 16.64
CA VAL A 415 9.72 21.51 17.82
C VAL A 415 11.20 21.28 17.46
N HIS A 416 11.48 20.72 16.29
CA HIS A 416 12.84 20.54 15.80
C HIS A 416 13.59 21.87 15.66
N ALA A 417 12.95 22.89 15.08
CA ALA A 417 13.54 24.22 14.91
C ALA A 417 13.82 24.89 16.27
N LEU A 418 12.85 24.87 17.19
CA LEU A 418 13.01 25.43 18.54
C LEU A 418 14.13 24.76 19.35
N MET A 419 14.39 23.47 19.12
CA MET A 419 15.50 22.77 19.76
C MET A 419 16.87 23.08 19.11
N ALA A 420 16.88 23.43 17.82
CA ALA A 420 18.10 23.76 17.08
C ALA A 420 18.60 25.18 17.38
N GLU A 421 17.71 26.13 17.65
CA GLU A 421 18.03 27.54 17.86
C GLU A 421 18.60 27.88 19.24
N ARG A 422 18.72 26.91 20.18
CA ARG A 422 19.29 27.20 21.52
C ARG A 422 20.78 27.60 21.39
N PRO A 423 21.13 28.89 21.54
CA PRO A 423 22.49 29.36 21.40
C PRO A 423 23.28 28.90 22.64
N GLY A 424 24.42 28.25 22.44
CA GLY A 424 25.33 27.92 23.54
C GLY A 424 25.43 26.45 23.94
N ARG A 425 24.91 25.50 23.16
CA ARG A 425 25.41 24.11 23.27
C ARG A 425 26.67 23.97 22.42
N PRO A 426 27.88 23.88 23.02
CA PRO A 426 29.06 23.47 22.28
C PRO A 426 28.75 22.15 21.60
N ALA A 427 29.25 21.99 20.36
CA ALA A 427 29.10 20.81 19.54
C ALA A 427 29.14 19.55 20.42
N GLN A 428 27.99 18.89 20.48
CA GLN A 428 27.68 17.78 21.37
C GLN A 428 28.79 16.72 21.30
N GLN A 429 29.76 16.81 22.22
CA GLN A 429 30.60 15.67 22.57
C GLN A 429 29.63 14.59 23.05
N ARG A 430 29.56 13.51 22.26
CA ARG A 430 28.72 12.34 22.55
C ARG A 430 29.06 11.84 23.97
N PRO A 431 28.08 11.65 24.87
CA PRO A 431 28.35 10.93 26.10
C PRO A 431 28.53 9.44 25.73
N PHE A 432 29.72 8.94 26.05
CA PHE A 432 29.92 7.64 26.68
C PHE A 432 29.15 6.43 26.14
N LEU A 433 29.79 5.74 25.20
CA LEU A 433 29.95 4.27 25.24
C LEU A 433 31.19 3.92 24.41
N ARG A 434 32.35 4.46 24.82
CA ARG A 434 33.62 3.78 24.54
C ARG A 434 33.70 2.63 25.55
N LEU A 435 33.24 1.46 25.13
CA LEU A 435 33.77 0.21 25.66
C LEU A 435 35.24 0.17 25.23
N SER A 436 36.09 0.75 26.08
CA SER A 436 37.53 0.59 26.04
C SER A 436 37.87 -0.85 26.39
N LEU A 437 37.85 -1.74 25.40
CA LEU A 437 38.70 -2.92 25.43
C LEU A 437 40.08 -2.48 24.97
N VAL A 438 40.86 -1.93 25.90
CA VAL A 438 42.32 -1.82 25.79
C VAL A 438 42.92 -2.58 26.94
N ASN A 439 43.35 -3.80 26.63
CA ASN A 439 44.61 -4.41 27.04
C ASN A 439 44.53 -5.89 26.62
N SER A 440 45.53 -6.56 26.06
CA SER A 440 46.90 -6.21 25.68
C SER A 440 47.52 -7.54 25.25
N ARG A 441 48.20 -7.59 24.10
CA ARG A 441 49.31 -8.50 23.75
C ARG A 441 49.69 -8.19 22.30
N GLU A 442 50.68 -7.32 22.09
CA GLU A 442 52.08 -7.74 21.88
C GLU A 442 52.22 -8.86 20.86
N VAL A 443 52.52 -8.50 19.61
CA VAL A 443 53.59 -9.17 18.84
C VAL A 443 54.33 -8.10 18.04
N ARG A 444 55.58 -7.87 18.44
CA ARG A 444 56.57 -7.07 17.71
C ARG A 444 57.03 -7.81 16.44
N ALA A 445 57.26 -6.99 15.42
CA ALA A 445 58.38 -7.00 14.46
C ALA A 445 59.06 -8.34 14.10
N HIS A 446 59.06 -8.65 12.80
CA HIS A 446 60.27 -9.06 12.09
C HIS A 446 60.19 -8.71 10.60
N ALA A 447 61.10 -7.83 10.16
CA ALA A 447 61.65 -7.87 8.81
C ALA A 447 62.80 -8.91 8.79
N PRO A 448 63.15 -9.50 7.63
CA PRO A 448 64.37 -9.01 6.97
C PRO A 448 64.43 -9.11 5.41
N LYS A 449 65.17 -8.15 4.85
CA LYS A 449 66.20 -8.17 3.77
C LYS A 449 66.10 -9.12 2.55
N SER A 450 66.04 -8.46 1.37
CA SER A 450 66.85 -8.57 0.12
C SER A 450 67.50 -9.89 -0.33
N SER A 451 67.32 -10.24 -1.61
CA SER A 451 68.39 -10.43 -2.64
C SER A 451 67.73 -10.78 -3.99
N ALA A 452 67.91 -9.96 -5.03
CA ALA A 452 68.94 -10.03 -6.08
C ALA A 452 68.51 -10.81 -7.34
N ARG A 453 68.35 -10.10 -8.47
CA ARG A 453 69.06 -10.35 -9.76
C ARG A 453 68.60 -9.34 -10.85
N ARG A 454 69.57 -8.51 -11.28
CA ARG A 454 69.68 -7.85 -12.60
C ARG A 454 70.20 -8.89 -13.62
N PRO A 455 70.55 -8.49 -14.87
CA PRO A 455 69.81 -7.79 -15.94
C PRO A 455 69.90 -8.62 -17.26
N VAL A 456 69.36 -8.14 -18.39
CA VAL A 456 69.99 -8.17 -19.74
C VAL A 456 69.13 -7.33 -20.71
N SER A 457 69.76 -6.32 -21.31
CA SER A 457 69.41 -5.53 -22.51
C SER A 457 69.95 -6.29 -23.76
N PRO A 458 69.79 -5.92 -25.07
CA PRO A 458 69.32 -4.67 -25.65
C PRO A 458 68.54 -4.78 -27.00
N ALA A 459 68.23 -3.60 -27.54
CA ALA A 459 68.27 -3.22 -28.96
C ALA A 459 67.17 -3.69 -29.93
N GLY A 460 66.58 -2.71 -30.62
CA GLY A 460 65.72 -2.93 -31.79
C GLY A 460 65.20 -1.61 -32.37
N ALA A 461 66.04 -0.92 -33.14
CA ALA A 461 65.73 0.30 -33.86
C ALA A 461 64.79 0.08 -35.07
N ARG A 462 64.00 1.12 -35.41
CA ARG A 462 63.51 1.57 -36.75
C ARG A 462 62.38 2.58 -36.50
N LEU A 463 62.48 3.91 -36.67
CA LEU A 463 62.78 4.74 -37.85
C LEU A 463 61.90 4.40 -39.07
N VAL A 464 61.01 5.34 -39.45
CA VAL A 464 60.91 6.02 -40.78
C VAL A 464 59.47 6.24 -41.30
N LYS A 465 59.22 7.52 -41.68
CA LYS A 465 58.24 8.11 -42.64
C LYS A 465 56.75 8.03 -42.27
N GLY A 466 55.91 9.00 -42.57
CA GLY A 466 55.99 10.20 -43.42
C GLY A 466 54.53 10.61 -43.70
N SER A 467 54.15 11.83 -43.34
CA SER A 467 53.82 12.92 -44.27
C SER A 467 52.45 12.87 -44.96
N LEU A 468 51.65 13.89 -44.63
CA LEU A 468 50.88 14.77 -45.54
C LEU A 468 49.64 14.24 -46.27
N GLN A 469 48.74 15.21 -46.53
CA GLN A 469 47.52 15.20 -47.36
C GLN A 469 46.22 14.81 -46.66
N ASP A 470 45.09 15.48 -46.86
CA ASP A 470 44.83 16.75 -47.54
C ASP A 470 43.48 17.30 -47.05
N SER A 471 43.38 18.61 -47.11
CA SER A 471 42.17 19.40 -47.12
C SER A 471 41.15 18.97 -48.19
N ARG A 472 39.83 19.07 -47.91
CA ARG A 472 38.84 19.87 -48.67
C ARG A 472 37.37 19.44 -48.44
N ARG A 473 36.54 20.48 -48.20
CA ARG A 473 35.19 20.77 -48.76
C ARG A 473 34.05 19.79 -48.42
N LYS A 474 32.77 20.14 -48.36
CA LYS A 474 31.93 21.34 -48.54
C LYS A 474 30.56 20.95 -47.93
N ARG A 475 29.93 21.81 -47.11
CA ARG A 475 28.63 22.48 -47.39
C ARG A 475 27.46 21.64 -47.98
N ALA A 476 26.37 21.66 -47.21
CA ALA A 476 25.03 22.15 -47.55
C ALA A 476 23.96 21.20 -48.12
N SER A 477 22.80 21.31 -47.45
CA SER A 477 21.41 21.29 -47.94
C SER A 477 20.86 20.07 -48.65
N GLY A 478 19.90 19.45 -47.97
CA GLY A 478 18.77 18.68 -48.48
C GLY A 478 17.71 18.68 -47.40
#